data_AF-A0A3M1L7H7-F1
#
_entry.id   AF-A0A3M1L7H7-F1
#
_cell.length_a   1.000
_cell.length_b   1.000
_cell.length_c   1.000
_cell.angle_alpha   90.00
_cell.angle_beta   90.00
_cell.angle_gamma   90.00
#
_symmetry.space_group_name_H-M   'P 1'
#
loop_
_entity.id
_entity.type
_entity.pdbx_description
1 polymer ?
#
loop_
_entity_poly.entity_id
_entity_poly.type
_entity_poly.pdbx_seq_one_letter_code
_entity_poly.pdbx_strand_id
1 'polypeptide(L)'
;MSLKEFFDLNEDARIGETSSSEYASEGGMPTFDRIPFRVQAGRQPNLNTFVIALRQDDANTAHYGRIIAGSELNLRARPGSIQKDDAYGMRRPDLRPSEQSPDLVRVMEIELLGEICLDDGKLTITEPHRLPHTGQPVYELPAEVIPDLLGVPSPKVGVRI
;
A
#
# COMPACT_ATOMS: atom_id res chain seq x y z
N MET A 1 12.65 7.41 18.66
CA MET A 1 12.10 6.14 18.16
C MET A 1 11.20 6.50 17.00
N SER A 2 11.42 5.88 15.83
CA SER A 2 10.58 6.09 14.64
C SER A 2 9.36 5.17 14.62
N LEU A 3 8.37 5.45 13.77
CA LEU A 3 7.25 4.54 13.53
C LEU A 3 7.70 3.19 12.97
N LYS A 4 8.76 3.18 12.16
CA LYS A 4 9.36 1.95 11.62
C LYS A 4 9.87 1.05 12.75
N GLU A 5 10.55 1.63 13.73
CA GLU A 5 11.04 0.93 14.93
C GLU A 5 9.92 0.55 15.88
N PHE A 6 8.94 1.45 16.09
CA PHE A 6 7.83 1.24 17.01
C PHE A 6 6.95 0.05 16.59
N PHE A 7 6.66 -0.06 15.29
CA PHE A 7 5.85 -1.14 14.74
C PHE A 7 6.67 -2.34 14.22
N ASP A 8 7.99 -2.35 14.44
CA ASP A 8 8.90 -3.38 13.91
C ASP A 8 8.72 -3.66 12.41
N LEU A 9 8.55 -2.58 11.62
CA LEU A 9 8.31 -2.67 10.18
C LEU A 9 9.60 -3.04 9.44
N ASN A 10 9.75 -4.32 9.16
CA ASN A 10 10.85 -4.85 8.35
C ASN A 10 10.48 -4.90 6.85
N GLU A 11 11.48 -5.12 5.99
CA GLU A 11 11.25 -5.22 4.54
C GLU A 11 10.44 -6.49 4.17
N ASP A 12 10.36 -7.48 5.07
CA ASP A 12 9.51 -8.66 4.86
C ASP A 12 8.00 -8.34 5.04
N ALA A 13 7.67 -7.27 5.75
CA ALA A 13 6.31 -6.73 5.89
C ALA A 13 5.99 -5.68 4.81
N ARG A 14 6.97 -5.28 3.99
CA ARG A 14 6.75 -4.35 2.88
C ARG A 14 5.94 -5.03 1.80
N ILE A 15 4.81 -4.42 1.46
CA ILE A 15 3.90 -4.92 0.44
C ILE A 15 3.97 -4.12 -0.86
N GLY A 16 4.54 -2.91 -0.82
CA GLY A 16 4.65 -2.08 -2.01
C GLY A 16 5.20 -0.68 -1.76
N GLU A 17 4.85 0.21 -2.68
CA GLU A 17 5.19 1.63 -2.64
C GLU A 17 4.06 2.48 -3.21
N THR A 18 3.79 3.64 -2.60
CA THR A 18 2.79 4.60 -3.08
C THR A 18 3.10 5.02 -4.52
N SER A 19 2.06 5.32 -5.28
CA SER A 19 2.20 5.57 -6.72
C SER A 19 1.36 6.77 -7.14
N SER A 20 1.74 7.38 -8.26
CA SER A 20 0.87 8.21 -9.07
C SER A 20 0.67 7.43 -10.37
N SER A 21 -0.36 6.61 -10.38
CA SER A 21 -0.62 5.66 -11.45
C SER A 21 -1.91 6.04 -12.15
N GLU A 22 -1.82 6.33 -13.44
CA GLU A 22 -2.99 6.43 -14.33
C GLU A 22 -3.86 5.16 -14.34
N TYR A 23 -3.35 4.06 -13.78
CA TYR A 23 -4.01 2.74 -13.70
C TYR A 23 -4.79 2.50 -12.40
N ALA A 24 -4.82 3.45 -11.47
CA ALA A 24 -5.78 3.38 -10.36
C ALA A 24 -7.19 3.70 -10.88
N SER A 25 -8.20 3.16 -10.21
CA SER A 25 -9.60 3.18 -10.68
C SER A 25 -10.18 4.59 -10.82
N GLU A 26 -9.61 5.59 -10.13
CA GLU A 26 -10.05 7.00 -10.13
C GLU A 26 -8.98 7.99 -10.63
N GLY A 27 -8.10 7.60 -11.57
CA GLY A 27 -7.14 8.53 -12.19
C GLY A 27 -5.90 8.78 -11.31
N GLY A 28 -5.36 7.68 -10.78
CA GLY A 28 -4.53 7.56 -9.58
C GLY A 28 -3.44 8.56 -9.31
N MET A 29 -3.83 9.73 -8.86
CA MET A 29 -3.03 10.52 -7.94
C MET A 29 -3.52 10.28 -6.51
N PRO A 30 -2.63 10.34 -5.51
CA PRO A 30 -3.08 10.31 -4.14
C PRO A 30 -3.98 11.50 -3.80
N THR A 31 -5.03 11.24 -3.03
CA THR A 31 -5.94 12.23 -2.45
C THR A 31 -5.91 12.12 -0.92
N PHE A 32 -6.67 12.95 -0.22
CA PHE A 32 -6.85 12.84 1.23
C PHE A 32 -7.73 11.66 1.64
N ASP A 33 -8.39 11.01 0.67
CA ASP A 33 -9.26 9.86 0.90
C ASP A 33 -8.62 8.56 0.40
N ARG A 34 -7.77 8.63 -0.62
CA ARG A 34 -7.23 7.45 -1.28
C ARG A 34 -5.77 7.56 -1.67
N ILE A 35 -5.03 6.47 -1.44
CA ILE A 35 -3.63 6.34 -1.85
C ILE A 35 -3.49 5.14 -2.78
N PRO A 36 -3.22 5.36 -4.08
CA PRO A 36 -2.82 4.26 -4.93
C PRO A 36 -1.38 3.84 -4.60
N PHE A 37 -1.13 2.53 -4.61
CA PHE A 37 0.20 1.97 -4.42
C PHE A 37 0.45 0.79 -5.35
N ARG A 38 1.69 0.67 -5.79
CA ARG A 38 2.16 -0.46 -6.58
C ARG A 38 2.56 -1.58 -5.63
N VAL A 39 1.96 -2.75 -5.82
CA VAL A 39 2.31 -3.96 -5.06
C VAL A 39 3.67 -4.48 -5.53
N GLN A 40 4.52 -4.86 -4.58
CA GLN A 40 5.81 -5.47 -4.87
C GLN A 40 5.62 -6.86 -5.50
N ALA A 41 6.46 -7.20 -6.47
CA ALA A 41 6.40 -8.51 -7.12
C ALA A 41 6.51 -9.65 -6.09
N GLY A 42 5.65 -10.67 -6.23
CA GLY A 42 5.56 -11.80 -5.30
C GLY A 42 4.74 -11.53 -4.03
N ARG A 43 4.25 -10.31 -3.81
CA ARG A 43 3.30 -10.00 -2.73
C ARG A 43 1.86 -10.11 -3.21
N GLN A 44 1.00 -10.59 -2.32
CA GLN A 44 -0.44 -10.70 -2.57
C GLN A 44 -1.26 -10.19 -1.38
N PRO A 45 -1.23 -8.87 -1.11
CA PRO A 45 -2.03 -8.30 -0.03
C PRO A 45 -3.52 -8.45 -0.34
N ASN A 46 -4.31 -8.70 0.70
CA ASN A 46 -5.75 -8.90 0.58
C ASN A 46 -6.51 -7.57 0.68
N LEU A 47 -7.73 -7.56 0.16
CA LEU A 47 -8.67 -6.49 0.50
C LEU A 47 -8.94 -6.52 2.02
N ASN A 48 -9.22 -5.35 2.57
CA ASN A 48 -9.43 -5.11 4.00
C ASN A 48 -8.18 -5.27 4.88
N THR A 49 -7.00 -5.55 4.32
CA THR A 49 -5.75 -5.48 5.06
C THR A 49 -5.46 -4.03 5.47
N PHE A 50 -5.10 -3.83 6.73
CA PHE A 50 -4.67 -2.54 7.24
C PHE A 50 -3.21 -2.29 6.88
N VAL A 51 -2.90 -1.05 6.55
CA VAL A 51 -1.60 -0.67 6.04
C VAL A 51 -1.14 0.66 6.61
N ILE A 52 0.17 0.85 6.53
CA ILE A 52 0.84 2.10 6.87
C ILE A 52 1.75 2.51 5.71
N ALA A 53 1.63 3.76 5.26
CA ALA A 53 2.53 4.37 4.28
C ALA A 53 3.37 5.44 4.97
N LEU A 54 4.69 5.22 5.02
CA LEU A 54 5.60 6.12 5.74
C LEU A 54 5.75 7.46 5.03
N ARG A 55 5.88 8.56 5.78
CA ARG A 55 6.12 9.86 5.17
C ARG A 55 7.56 10.06 4.73
N GLN A 56 7.70 10.74 3.60
CA GLN A 56 8.96 11.29 3.13
C GLN A 56 9.30 12.46 4.05
N ASP A 57 10.46 12.39 4.69
CA ASP A 57 11.00 13.41 5.61
C ASP A 57 10.37 13.46 7.01
N ASP A 58 9.55 12.48 7.39
CA ASP A 58 9.01 12.39 8.76
C ASP A 58 8.94 10.93 9.22
N ALA A 59 9.88 10.55 10.09
CA ALA A 59 9.98 9.19 10.61
C ALA A 59 8.96 8.87 11.71
N ASN A 60 8.28 9.90 12.24
CA ASN A 60 7.34 9.78 13.36
C ASN A 60 5.89 9.89 12.91
N THR A 61 5.66 10.17 11.62
CA THR A 61 4.33 10.33 11.05
C THR A 61 4.14 9.43 9.83
N ALA A 62 2.95 8.83 9.72
CA ALA A 62 2.62 7.96 8.60
C ALA A 62 1.12 7.99 8.29
N HIS A 63 0.79 7.76 7.02
CA HIS A 63 -0.58 7.58 6.59
C HIS A 63 -1.06 6.18 6.98
N TYR A 64 -2.23 6.10 7.61
CA TYR A 64 -2.87 4.86 8.02
C TYR A 64 -4.16 4.65 7.25
N GLY A 65 -4.37 3.41 6.83
CA GLY A 65 -5.53 3.08 6.04
C GLY A 65 -5.78 1.61 5.87
N ARG A 66 -6.69 1.31 4.95
CA ARG A 66 -7.10 -0.06 4.62
C ARG A 66 -7.20 -0.24 3.12
N ILE A 67 -6.78 -1.39 2.62
CA ILE A 67 -6.88 -1.71 1.19
C ILE A 67 -8.34 -1.94 0.80
N ILE A 68 -8.84 -1.18 -0.17
CA ILE A 68 -10.26 -1.23 -0.62
C ILE A 68 -10.46 -1.72 -2.05
N ALA A 69 -9.46 -1.57 -2.91
CA ALA A 69 -9.55 -1.98 -4.30
C ALA A 69 -8.19 -2.45 -4.82
N GLY A 70 -8.22 -3.22 -5.91
CA GLY A 70 -7.03 -3.69 -6.60
C GLY A 70 -7.31 -3.99 -8.05
N SER A 71 -6.35 -3.64 -8.91
CA SER A 71 -6.34 -3.96 -10.32
C SER A 71 -5.02 -4.63 -10.69
N GLU A 72 -5.09 -5.56 -11.63
CA GLU A 72 -3.92 -6.13 -12.28
C GLU A 72 -3.89 -5.68 -13.72
N LEU A 73 -2.72 -5.24 -14.16
CA LEU A 73 -2.48 -4.82 -15.53
C LEU A 73 -1.33 -5.61 -16.11
N ASN A 74 -1.59 -6.23 -17.25
CA ASN A 74 -0.55 -6.82 -18.08
C ASN A 74 -0.19 -5.86 -19.21
N LEU A 75 1.03 -5.31 -19.15
CA LEU A 75 1.52 -4.32 -20.11
C LEU A 75 1.63 -4.87 -21.55
N ARG A 76 1.79 -6.19 -21.71
CA ARG A 76 1.85 -6.86 -23.02
C ARG A 76 0.50 -7.19 -23.59
N ALA A 77 -0.52 -7.30 -22.75
CA ALA A 77 -1.90 -7.52 -23.19
C ALA A 77 -2.59 -6.22 -23.66
N ARG A 78 -1.87 -5.09 -23.72
CA ARG A 78 -2.44 -3.82 -24.19
C ARG A 78 -2.74 -3.90 -25.69
N PRO A 79 -3.95 -3.51 -26.14
CA PRO A 79 -4.32 -3.54 -27.55
C PRO A 79 -3.32 -2.80 -28.46
N GLY A 80 -2.78 -1.66 -28.03
CA GLY A 80 -1.76 -0.93 -28.79
C GLY A 80 -0.44 -1.70 -28.95
N SER A 81 0.02 -2.38 -27.90
CA SER A 81 1.22 -3.24 -27.95
C SER A 81 0.99 -4.45 -28.85
N ILE A 82 -0.18 -5.08 -28.73
CA ILE A 82 -0.63 -6.21 -29.55
C ILE A 82 -0.62 -5.82 -31.04
N GLN A 83 -1.30 -4.73 -31.40
CA GLN A 83 -1.37 -4.25 -32.79
C GLN A 83 0.01 -3.92 -33.36
N LYS A 84 0.89 -3.34 -32.55
CA LYS A 84 2.26 -3.04 -32.95
C LYS A 84 3.06 -4.31 -33.23
N ASP A 85 3.00 -5.29 -32.33
CA ASP A 85 3.71 -6.56 -32.50
C ASP A 85 3.22 -7.31 -33.76
N ASP A 86 1.92 -7.28 -34.04
CA ASP A 86 1.34 -7.86 -35.26
C ASP A 86 1.82 -7.14 -36.52
N ALA A 87 1.84 -5.80 -36.51
CA ALA A 87 2.27 -5.00 -37.65
C ALA A 87 3.75 -5.21 -38.02
N TYR A 88 4.60 -5.51 -37.03
CA TYR A 88 6.04 -5.74 -37.24
C TYR A 88 6.45 -7.21 -37.26
N GLY A 89 5.50 -8.15 -37.21
CA GLY A 89 5.78 -9.60 -37.25
C GLY A 89 6.61 -10.09 -36.07
N MET A 90 6.55 -9.40 -34.93
CA MET A 90 7.33 -9.75 -33.74
C MET A 90 6.75 -11.01 -33.09
N ARG A 91 7.60 -11.99 -32.76
CA ARG A 91 7.17 -13.16 -32.00
C ARG A 91 6.68 -12.72 -30.63
N ARG A 92 5.44 -13.10 -30.29
CA ARG A 92 4.88 -12.91 -28.96
C ARG A 92 5.37 -14.00 -28.02
N PRO A 93 6.07 -13.67 -26.93
CA PRO A 93 6.19 -14.55 -25.77
C PRO A 93 4.83 -14.74 -25.13
N ASP A 94 4.73 -15.73 -24.23
CA ASP A 94 3.53 -15.91 -23.41
C ASP A 94 3.13 -14.59 -22.73
N LEU A 95 1.83 -14.26 -22.77
CA LEU A 95 1.31 -13.03 -22.18
C LEU A 95 1.49 -13.05 -20.66
N ARG A 96 1.37 -14.21 -20.00
CA ARG A 96 1.53 -14.34 -18.54
C ARG A 96 2.43 -15.54 -18.20
N PRO A 97 3.76 -15.40 -18.34
CA PRO A 97 4.68 -16.50 -18.08
C PRO A 97 4.74 -16.88 -16.58
N SER A 98 4.51 -15.92 -15.68
CA SER A 98 4.42 -16.13 -14.24
C SER A 98 3.78 -14.92 -13.53
N GLU A 99 3.45 -15.06 -12.23
CA GLU A 99 3.05 -13.93 -11.37
C GLU A 99 4.19 -12.95 -11.07
N GLN A 100 5.44 -13.37 -11.28
CA GLN A 100 6.62 -12.54 -11.13
C GLN A 100 7.01 -11.85 -12.45
N SER A 101 6.15 -11.92 -13.48
CA SER A 101 6.44 -11.31 -14.77
C SER A 101 6.64 -9.79 -14.59
N PRO A 102 7.71 -9.21 -15.17
CA PRO A 102 7.93 -7.76 -15.13
C PRO A 102 6.82 -6.99 -15.85
N ASP A 103 6.06 -7.66 -16.71
CA ASP A 103 4.94 -7.10 -17.46
C ASP A 103 3.63 -7.06 -16.65
N LEU A 104 3.60 -7.72 -15.48
CA LEU A 104 2.46 -7.71 -14.58
C LEU A 104 2.66 -6.61 -13.53
N VAL A 105 1.76 -5.64 -13.54
CA VAL A 105 1.71 -4.57 -12.56
C VAL A 105 0.41 -4.72 -11.77
N ARG A 106 0.52 -4.88 -10.46
CA ARG A 106 -0.62 -4.84 -9.55
C ARG A 106 -0.63 -3.49 -8.84
N VAL A 107 -1.75 -2.79 -8.96
CA VAL A 107 -2.00 -1.50 -8.31
C VAL A 107 -3.17 -1.70 -7.37
N MET A 108 -3.03 -1.24 -6.14
CA MET A 108 -4.08 -1.30 -5.14
C MET A 108 -4.33 0.08 -4.54
N GLU A 109 -5.52 0.27 -3.98
CA GLU A 109 -5.93 1.54 -3.38
C GLU A 109 -6.15 1.36 -1.89
N ILE A 110 -5.59 2.30 -1.13
CA ILE A 110 -5.73 2.42 0.31
C ILE A 110 -6.77 3.51 0.56
N GLU A 111 -7.84 3.19 1.27
CA GLU A 111 -8.70 4.18 1.92
C GLU A 111 -7.95 4.76 3.12
N LEU A 112 -7.76 6.07 3.13
CA LEU A 112 -7.14 6.78 4.25
C LEU A 112 -8.10 6.84 5.43
N LEU A 113 -7.67 6.29 6.56
CA LEU A 113 -8.40 6.33 7.82
C LEU A 113 -7.84 7.39 8.78
N GLY A 114 -6.60 7.84 8.55
CA GLY A 114 -5.99 8.91 9.33
C GLY A 114 -4.48 9.01 9.11
N GLU A 115 -3.86 9.89 9.88
CA GLU A 115 -2.41 10.04 10.00
C GLU A 115 -2.00 9.67 11.43
N ILE A 116 -1.13 8.68 11.54
CA ILE A 116 -0.52 8.25 12.79
C ILE A 116 0.62 9.20 13.12
N CYS A 117 0.62 9.73 14.34
CA CYS A 117 1.71 10.51 14.90
C CYS A 117 2.24 9.83 16.16
N LEU A 118 3.54 9.58 16.20
CA LEU A 118 4.27 9.07 17.36
C LEU A 118 4.97 10.22 18.08
N ASP A 119 4.51 10.53 19.29
CA ASP A 119 5.11 11.57 20.15
C ASP A 119 5.38 10.99 21.54
N ASP A 120 6.64 11.02 21.97
CA ASP A 120 7.11 10.46 23.26
C ASP A 120 6.56 9.04 23.59
N GLY A 121 6.49 8.18 22.57
CA GLY A 121 6.01 6.78 22.73
C GLY A 121 4.49 6.63 22.75
N LYS A 122 3.75 7.74 22.61
CA LYS A 122 2.29 7.75 22.51
C LYS A 122 1.88 7.86 21.04
N LEU A 123 1.01 6.94 20.62
CA LEU A 123 0.37 6.99 19.31
C LEU A 123 -0.89 7.84 19.36
N THR A 124 -1.06 8.67 18.35
CA THR A 124 -2.29 9.42 18.10
C THR A 124 -2.67 9.30 16.64
N ILE A 125 -3.97 9.27 16.34
CA ILE A 125 -4.49 9.34 14.97
C ILE A 125 -5.14 10.71 14.80
N THR A 126 -4.76 11.40 13.73
CA THR A 126 -5.30 12.70 13.34
C THR A 126 -5.73 12.68 11.88
N GLU A 127 -6.38 13.74 11.42
CA GLU A 127 -6.68 13.88 9.99
C GLU A 127 -5.38 14.13 9.20
N PRO A 128 -5.20 13.51 8.01
CA PRO A 128 -4.00 13.74 7.22
C PRO A 128 -3.86 15.20 6.79
N HIS A 129 -2.77 15.85 7.19
CA HIS A 129 -2.51 17.24 6.82
C HIS A 129 -1.72 17.41 5.52
N ARG A 130 -1.13 16.32 5.01
CA ARG A 130 -0.37 16.30 3.76
C ARG A 130 -0.77 15.11 2.91
N LEU A 131 -0.75 15.30 1.59
CA LEU A 131 -0.85 14.19 0.65
C LEU A 131 0.40 13.31 0.76
N PRO A 132 0.26 11.98 0.58
CA PRO A 132 1.41 11.10 0.51
C PRO A 132 2.22 11.42 -0.75
N HIS A 133 3.55 11.27 -0.64
CA HIS A 133 4.42 11.35 -1.80
C HIS A 133 4.46 10.00 -2.49
N THR A 134 4.75 10.00 -3.79
CA THR A 134 4.97 8.79 -4.58
C THR A 134 6.30 8.13 -4.24
N GLY A 135 6.35 6.80 -4.24
CA GLY A 135 7.55 6.02 -3.92
C GLY A 135 7.76 5.78 -2.42
N GLN A 136 6.83 6.21 -1.58
CA GLN A 136 6.87 5.94 -0.13
C GLN A 136 6.56 4.46 0.12
N PRO A 137 7.30 3.79 1.02
CA PRO A 137 7.09 2.37 1.29
C PRO A 137 5.74 2.15 2.00
N VAL A 138 5.02 1.12 1.57
CA VAL A 138 3.76 0.68 2.16
C VAL A 138 3.99 -0.67 2.83
N TYR A 139 3.62 -0.75 4.10
CA TYR A 139 3.74 -1.94 4.93
C TYR A 139 2.35 -2.44 5.34
N GLU A 140 2.21 -3.75 5.46
CA GLU A 140 1.06 -4.35 6.14
C GLU A 140 1.19 -4.12 7.65
N LEU A 141 0.11 -3.67 8.28
CA LEU A 141 0.05 -3.50 9.73
C LEU A 141 -0.52 -4.78 10.37
N PRO A 142 0.20 -5.43 11.29
CA PRO A 142 -0.32 -6.62 11.97
C PRO A 142 -1.61 -6.30 12.72
N ALA A 143 -2.60 -7.18 12.60
CA ALA A 143 -3.92 -7.00 13.23
C ALA A 143 -3.84 -6.82 14.76
N GLU A 144 -2.78 -7.35 15.38
CA GLU A 144 -2.51 -7.28 16.82
C GLU A 144 -2.31 -5.85 17.32
N VAL A 145 -1.86 -4.95 16.46
CA VAL A 145 -1.50 -3.56 16.77
C VAL A 145 -2.70 -2.62 16.67
N ILE A 146 -3.74 -3.03 15.93
CA ILE A 146 -4.92 -2.20 15.66
C ILE A 146 -5.67 -1.79 16.94
N PRO A 147 -5.90 -2.66 17.96
CA PRO A 147 -6.56 -2.23 19.19
C PRO A 147 -5.82 -1.10 19.90
N ASP A 148 -4.48 -1.22 20.00
CA ASP A 148 -3.65 -0.19 20.63
C ASP A 148 -3.68 1.12 19.84
N LEU A 149 -3.70 1.03 18.50
CA LEU A 149 -3.86 2.17 17.60
C LEU A 149 -5.19 2.92 17.81
N LEU A 150 -6.28 2.16 18.01
CA LEU A 150 -7.64 2.69 18.19
C LEU A 150 -7.98 3.04 19.65
N GLY A 151 -7.04 2.87 20.57
CA GLY A 151 -7.28 3.06 22.01
C GLY A 151 -8.30 2.05 22.58
N VAL A 152 -8.49 0.92 21.90
CA VAL A 152 -9.38 -0.16 22.35
C VAL A 152 -8.60 -1.02 23.35
N PRO A 153 -9.13 -1.24 24.57
CA PRO A 153 -8.47 -2.10 25.55
C PRO A 153 -8.27 -3.50 24.96
N SER A 154 -7.02 -3.94 24.82
CA SER A 154 -6.76 -5.30 24.38
C SER A 154 -7.17 -6.30 25.47
N PRO A 155 -7.76 -7.45 25.12
CA PRO A 155 -8.17 -8.46 26.10
C PRO A 155 -6.98 -9.10 26.85
N LYS A 156 -5.73 -8.72 26.53
CA LYS A 156 -4.53 -9.18 27.24
C LYS A 156 -4.46 -8.65 28.68
N VAL A 157 -5.21 -7.60 29.02
CA VAL A 157 -5.46 -7.21 30.41
C VAL A 157 -6.83 -7.74 30.81
N GLY A 158 -6.85 -8.95 31.39
CA GLY A 158 -8.07 -9.52 31.93
C GLY A 158 -8.73 -8.55 32.90
N VAL A 159 -9.95 -8.13 32.58
CA VAL A 159 -10.84 -7.45 33.54
C VAL A 159 -11.10 -8.47 34.65
N ARG A 160 -10.41 -8.32 35.77
CA ARG A 160 -10.80 -9.00 37.01
C ARG A 160 -12.08 -8.31 37.50
N ILE A 161 -13.21 -8.95 37.26
CA ILE A 161 -14.48 -8.67 37.95
C ILE A 161 -14.45 -9.45 39.27
#